data_AF-A0A8B8IWX1-F1
#
_entry.id   AF-A0A8B8IWX1-F1
#
_cell.length_a   1.000
_cell.length_b   1.000
_cell.length_c   1.000
_cell.angle_alpha   90.00
_cell.angle_beta   90.00
_cell.angle_gamma   90.00
#
_symmetry.space_group_name_H-M   'P 1'
#
loop_
_entity.id
_entity.type
_entity.pdbx_description
1 polymer ?
#
loop_
_entity_poly.entity_id
_entity_poly.type
_entity_poly.pdbx_seq_one_letter_code
_entity_poly.pdbx_strand_id
1 'polypeptide(L)'
;MFKLLVVLSACLCVGYAAVGIGPLQPKPEEFKDQEGCYIDDLKAVIPFGQSRPSETPGNCMEYRCSTTLITYVTCGVAVAMPPCKVITDKEKPYPACCPRLACP
;
A
#
# COMPACT_ATOMS: atom_id res chain seq x y z
N MET A 1 -16.04 -28.60 -17.85
CA MET A 1 -15.72 -27.26 -18.43
C MET A 1 -16.27 -26.10 -17.59
N PHE A 2 -17.52 -26.14 -17.11
CA PHE A 2 -18.12 -25.06 -16.29
C PHE A 2 -17.36 -24.76 -14.97
N LYS A 3 -16.87 -25.79 -14.26
CA LYS A 3 -16.10 -25.62 -13.00
C LYS A 3 -14.76 -24.89 -13.20
N LEU A 4 -14.08 -25.11 -14.34
CA LEU A 4 -12.82 -24.42 -14.66
C LEU A 4 -13.04 -22.93 -14.95
N LEU A 5 -14.17 -22.62 -15.59
CA LEU A 5 -14.56 -21.26 -15.98
C LEU A 5 -14.96 -20.41 -14.76
N VAL A 6 -15.61 -21.03 -13.77
CA VAL A 6 -15.93 -20.39 -12.48
C VAL A 6 -14.65 -20.11 -11.67
N VAL A 7 -13.70 -21.04 -11.65
CA VAL A 7 -12.41 -20.86 -10.96
C VAL A 7 -11.57 -19.75 -11.62
N LEU A 8 -11.51 -19.71 -12.96
CA LEU A 8 -10.84 -18.64 -13.71
C LEU A 8 -11.48 -17.26 -13.45
N SER A 9 -12.81 -17.17 -13.39
CA SER A 9 -13.52 -15.92 -13.09
C SER A 9 -13.29 -15.44 -11.65
N ALA A 10 -13.20 -16.35 -10.68
CA ALA A 10 -12.93 -15.98 -9.29
C ALA A 10 -11.51 -15.45 -9.11
N CYS A 11 -10.52 -16.03 -9.79
CA CYS A 11 -9.13 -15.54 -9.76
C CYS A 11 -8.96 -14.14 -10.38
N LEU A 12 -9.75 -13.79 -11.39
CA LEU A 12 -9.72 -12.46 -12.02
C LEU A 12 -10.24 -11.34 -11.09
N CYS A 13 -11.19 -11.63 -10.20
CA CYS A 13 -11.78 -10.62 -9.30
C CYS A 13 -10.84 -10.20 -8.16
N VAL A 14 -9.88 -11.05 -7.76
CA VAL A 14 -8.96 -10.77 -6.63
C VAL A 14 -7.82 -9.82 -7.04
N GLY A 15 -7.63 -9.56 -8.33
CA GLY A 15 -6.52 -8.75 -8.87
C GLY A 15 -6.65 -7.23 -8.76
N TYR A 16 -7.75 -6.69 -8.22
CA TYR A 16 -8.01 -5.24 -8.16
C TYR A 16 -7.94 -4.64 -6.74
N ALA A 17 -7.30 -5.32 -5.78
CA ALA A 17 -7.04 -4.72 -4.48
C ALA A 17 -5.74 -3.90 -4.52
N ALA A 18 -5.80 -2.60 -4.23
CA ALA A 18 -4.64 -1.72 -4.01
C ALA A 18 -3.98 -1.97 -2.64
N VAL A 19 -3.95 -3.23 -2.21
CA VAL A 19 -3.54 -3.63 -0.87
C VAL A 19 -2.76 -4.95 -0.96
N GLY A 20 -1.50 -4.92 -0.52
CA GLY A 20 -0.70 -6.11 -0.25
C GLY A 20 -0.71 -6.45 1.23
N ILE A 21 -0.59 -7.73 1.59
CA ILE A 21 -0.47 -8.19 2.97
C ILE A 21 0.81 -9.03 3.07
N GLY A 22 1.60 -8.79 4.11
CA GLY A 22 2.82 -9.56 4.38
C GLY A 22 2.97 -9.94 5.85
N PRO A 23 3.89 -10.87 6.15
CA PRO A 23 4.25 -11.22 7.52
C PRO A 23 5.03 -10.07 8.18
N LEU A 24 5.03 -10.06 9.51
CA LEU A 24 5.88 -9.15 10.29
C LEU A 24 7.36 -9.50 10.08
N GLN A 25 8.19 -8.49 9.81
CA GLN A 25 9.62 -8.68 9.66
C GLN A 25 10.29 -8.88 11.04
N PRO A 26 11.35 -9.70 11.12
CA PRO A 26 12.14 -9.82 12.34
C PRO A 26 12.79 -8.47 12.67
N LYS A 27 12.75 -8.09 13.95
CA LYS A 27 13.36 -6.85 14.43
C LYS A 27 14.87 -7.04 14.62
N PRO A 28 15.71 -6.10 14.14
CA PRO A 28 17.10 -6.01 14.57
C PRO A 28 17.21 -5.84 16.10
N GLU A 29 18.34 -6.23 16.69
CA GLU A 29 18.55 -6.19 18.14
C GLU A 29 18.37 -4.78 18.72
N GLU A 30 18.71 -3.74 17.96
CA GLU A 30 18.52 -2.32 18.30
C GLU A 30 17.04 -1.91 18.49
N PHE A 31 16.10 -2.66 17.91
CA PHE A 31 14.65 -2.40 17.98
C PHE A 31 13.88 -3.45 18.78
N LYS A 32 14.58 -4.37 19.45
CA LYS A 32 13.97 -5.53 20.12
C LYS A 32 12.94 -5.16 21.18
N ASP A 33 13.21 -4.10 21.93
CA ASP A 33 12.33 -3.64 23.03
C ASP A 33 11.19 -2.71 22.55
N GLN A 34 11.18 -2.33 21.27
CA GLN A 34 10.12 -1.47 20.73
C GLN A 34 8.95 -2.30 20.24
N GLU A 35 7.73 -2.00 20.70
CA GLU A 35 6.52 -2.66 20.22
C GLU A 35 6.10 -2.13 18.83
N GLY A 36 5.64 -3.02 17.96
CA GLY A 36 5.22 -2.67 16.58
C GLY A 36 5.88 -3.49 15.48
N CYS A 37 5.79 -3.00 14.25
CA CYS A 37 6.32 -3.61 13.04
C CYS A 37 7.62 -2.91 12.63
N TYR A 38 8.72 -3.64 12.56
CA TYR A 38 9.95 -3.11 11.95
C TYR A 38 9.81 -3.09 10.42
N ILE A 39 10.13 -1.96 9.82
CA ILE A 39 10.10 -1.74 8.37
C ILE A 39 11.53 -1.50 7.90
N ASP A 40 12.05 -2.40 7.07
CA ASP A 40 13.45 -2.31 6.63
C ASP A 40 13.71 -1.04 5.79
N ASP A 41 12.77 -0.67 4.92
CA ASP A 41 12.86 0.53 4.08
C ASP A 41 12.98 1.82 4.89
N LEU A 42 12.37 1.86 6.09
CA LEU A 42 12.36 3.03 6.97
C LEU A 42 13.43 2.94 8.06
N LYS A 43 14.08 1.78 8.22
CA LYS A 43 14.94 1.45 9.37
C LYS A 43 14.32 1.86 10.70
N ALA A 44 13.02 1.58 10.86
CA ALA A 44 12.24 2.06 11.99
C ALA A 44 11.08 1.12 12.34
N VAL A 45 10.58 1.25 13.57
CA VAL A 45 9.39 0.53 14.05
C VAL A 45 8.17 1.43 13.95
N ILE A 46 7.12 0.92 13.31
CA ILE A 46 5.78 1.53 13.33
C ILE A 46 4.99 0.88 14.48
N PRO A 47 4.47 1.64 15.45
CA PRO A 47 3.64 1.08 16.51
C PRO A 47 2.40 0.37 15.97
N PHE A 48 1.91 -0.64 16.71
CA PHE A 48 0.69 -1.34 16.33
C PHE A 48 -0.50 -0.38 16.19
N GLY A 49 -1.31 -0.58 15.15
CA GLY A 49 -2.46 0.27 14.84
C GLY A 49 -2.12 1.58 14.12
N GLN A 50 -0.83 1.90 13.94
CA GLN A 50 -0.40 3.09 13.21
C GLN A 50 0.01 2.78 11.77
N SER A 51 0.10 3.85 10.96
CA SER A 51 0.63 3.79 9.60
C SER A 51 1.73 4.81 9.38
N ARG A 52 2.60 4.54 8.42
CA ARG A 52 3.63 5.47 7.97
C ARG A 52 3.80 5.37 6.45
N PRO A 53 3.89 6.49 5.72
CA PRO A 53 4.22 6.49 4.29
C PRO A 53 5.59 5.88 4.01
N SER A 54 5.78 5.33 2.81
CA SER A 54 7.10 4.95 2.33
C SER A 54 7.96 6.19 2.08
N GLU A 55 9.23 6.10 2.44
CA GLU A 55 10.24 7.13 2.18
C GLU A 55 11.08 6.80 0.95
N THR A 56 10.89 5.61 0.36
CA THR A 56 11.57 5.20 -0.86
C THR A 56 11.10 6.07 -2.04
N PRO A 57 12.01 6.80 -2.73
CA PRO A 57 11.63 7.65 -3.85
C PRO A 57 10.87 6.90 -4.94
N GLY A 58 9.74 7.47 -5.37
CA GLY A 58 8.87 6.86 -6.38
C GLY A 58 7.94 5.77 -5.85
N ASN A 59 8.03 5.38 -4.58
CA ASN A 59 7.14 4.41 -3.96
C ASN A 59 5.95 5.10 -3.28
N CYS A 60 4.82 5.23 -4.00
CA CYS A 60 3.63 5.88 -3.47
C CYS A 60 2.72 4.88 -2.74
N MET A 61 3.06 4.62 -1.48
CA MET A 61 2.32 3.71 -0.60
C MET A 61 2.52 4.06 0.88
N GLU A 62 1.73 3.44 1.74
CA GLU A 62 1.96 3.43 3.19
C GLU A 62 2.00 2.01 3.75
N TYR A 63 2.75 1.84 4.83
CA TYR A 63 2.72 0.65 5.66
C TYR A 63 1.70 0.85 6.77
N ARG A 64 0.80 -0.11 6.98
CA ARG A 64 -0.08 -0.16 8.15
C ARG A 64 0.32 -1.35 9.02
N CYS A 65 0.68 -1.06 10.26
CA CYS A 65 1.14 -2.07 11.20
C CYS A 65 -0.04 -2.64 11.99
N SER A 66 -0.20 -3.97 11.95
CA SER A 66 -1.13 -4.72 12.79
C SER A 66 -0.37 -5.70 13.67
N THR A 67 -1.04 -6.29 14.65
CA THR A 67 -0.44 -7.23 15.61
C THR A 67 0.00 -8.55 14.99
N THR A 68 -0.59 -8.92 13.84
CA THR A 68 -0.34 -10.21 13.17
C THR A 68 0.29 -10.09 11.80
N LEU A 69 0.11 -8.94 11.14
CA LEU A 69 0.50 -8.73 9.76
C LEU A 69 0.83 -7.27 9.49
N ILE A 70 1.55 -7.04 8.40
CA ILE A 70 1.72 -5.72 7.83
C ILE A 70 0.87 -5.62 6.56
N THR A 71 0.22 -4.48 6.41
CA THR A 71 -0.54 -4.16 5.19
C THR A 71 0.18 -3.07 4.42
N TYR A 72 0.39 -3.29 3.13
CA TYR A 72 0.98 -2.34 2.19
C TYR A 72 -0.15 -1.72 1.38
N VAL A 73 -0.46 -0.45 1.62
CA VAL A 73 -1.58 0.23 0.96
C VAL A 73 -1.04 1.12 -0.14
N THR A 74 -1.44 0.84 -1.38
CA THR A 74 -1.04 1.59 -2.56
C THR A 74 -2.20 2.48 -3.06
N CYS A 75 -1.93 3.30 -4.07
CA CYS A 75 -2.98 4.12 -4.68
C CYS A 75 -3.98 3.27 -5.46
N GLY A 76 -5.24 3.67 -5.40
CA GLY A 76 -6.26 3.18 -6.31
C GLY A 76 -6.06 3.69 -7.74
N VAL A 77 -6.79 3.08 -8.67
CA VAL A 77 -6.83 3.51 -10.07
C VAL A 77 -7.75 4.73 -10.19
N ALA A 78 -7.26 5.80 -10.82
CA ALA A 78 -8.06 6.95 -11.20
C ALA A 78 -8.15 7.05 -12.72
N VAL A 79 -9.38 7.24 -13.23
CA VAL A 79 -9.66 7.44 -14.66
C VAL A 79 -10.42 8.75 -14.80
N ALA A 80 -9.97 9.61 -15.73
CA ALA A 80 -10.62 10.88 -16.02
C ALA A 80 -11.37 10.81 -17.35
N MET A 81 -12.47 11.55 -17.44
CA MET A 81 -13.15 11.87 -18.70
C MET A 81 -13.00 13.37 -19.00
N PRO A 82 -12.96 13.78 -20.28
CA PRO A 82 -12.94 15.20 -20.63
C PRO A 82 -14.08 15.98 -19.93
N PRO A 83 -13.83 17.20 -19.41
CA PRO A 83 -12.60 17.99 -19.53
C PRO A 83 -11.55 17.73 -18.42
N CYS A 84 -11.77 16.77 -17.53
CA CYS A 84 -10.88 16.48 -16.40
C CYS A 84 -9.62 15.73 -16.84
N LYS A 85 -8.54 15.87 -16.07
CA LYS A 85 -7.27 15.15 -16.25
C LYS A 85 -6.87 14.45 -14.96
N VAL A 86 -6.19 13.31 -15.10
CA VAL A 86 -5.49 12.68 -13.97
C VAL A 86 -4.17 13.40 -13.76
N ILE A 87 -3.94 13.86 -12.54
CA ILE A 87 -2.67 14.47 -12.12
C ILE A 87 -2.07 13.64 -10.97
N THR A 88 -0.74 13.59 -10.92
CA THR A 88 0.02 12.89 -9.87
C THR A 88 1.16 13.78 -9.40
N ASP A 89 1.54 13.65 -8.13
CA ASP A 89 2.64 14.41 -7.52
C ASP A 89 3.56 13.46 -6.76
N LYS A 90 4.45 12.80 -7.49
CA LYS A 90 5.29 11.71 -6.96
C LYS A 90 6.32 12.15 -5.93
N GLU A 91 6.50 13.46 -5.72
CA GLU A 91 7.43 14.01 -4.73
C GLU A 91 6.82 14.06 -3.32
N LYS A 92 5.50 13.95 -3.22
CA LYS A 92 4.80 13.95 -1.93
C LYS A 92 4.72 12.55 -1.31
N PRO A 93 4.59 12.44 0.02
CA PRO A 93 4.31 11.15 0.65
C PRO A 93 2.88 10.68 0.32
N TYR A 94 2.64 9.38 0.46
CA TYR A 94 1.28 8.84 0.45
C TYR A 94 0.42 9.52 1.54
N PRO A 95 -0.87 9.83 1.29
CA PRO A 95 -1.63 9.60 0.05
C PRO A 95 -1.52 10.72 -0.98
N ALA A 96 -0.77 11.79 -0.70
CA ALA A 96 -0.74 12.98 -1.55
C ALA A 96 -0.05 12.75 -2.91
N CYS A 97 0.80 11.73 -3.03
CA CYS A 97 1.34 11.31 -4.33
C CYS A 97 0.37 10.52 -5.21
N CYS A 98 -0.79 10.13 -4.68
CA CYS A 98 -1.74 9.33 -5.46
C CYS A 98 -2.37 10.11 -6.62
N PRO A 99 -2.77 9.41 -7.69
CA PRO A 99 -3.54 10.00 -8.77
C PRO A 99 -4.81 10.68 -8.26
N ARG A 100 -4.99 11.95 -8.64
CA ARG A 100 -6.20 12.72 -8.36
C ARG A 100 -6.74 13.37 -9.62
N LEU A 101 -8.03 13.68 -9.63
CA LEU A 101 -8.67 14.36 -10.74
C LEU A 101 -8.49 15.87 -10.59
N ALA A 102 -8.06 16.51 -11.67
CA ALA A 102 -8.09 17.96 -11.83
C ALA A 102 -9.05 18.30 -12.97
N CYS A 103 -10.11 19.01 -12.65
CA CYS A 103 -11.08 19.52 -13.62
C CYS A 103 -10.91 21.05 -13.73
N PRO A 104 -11.29 21.66 -14.86
CA PRO A 104 -11.32 23.11 -15.02
C PRO A 104 -12.18 23.80 -13.96
#